data_AF-A0A8T4U0B2-F1
#
_entry.id   AF-A0A8T4U0B2-F1
#
_cell.length_a   1.000
_cell.length_b   1.000
_cell.length_c   1.000
_cell.angle_alpha   90.00
_cell.angle_beta   90.00
_cell.angle_gamma   90.00
#
_symmetry.space_group_name_H-M   'P 1'
#
loop_
_entity.id
_entity.type
_entity.pdbx_description
1 polymer ?
#
loop_
_entity_poly.entity_id
_entity_poly.type
_entity_poly.pdbx_seq_one_letter_code
_entity_poly.pdbx_strand_id
1 'polypeptide(L)'
;MTIDEVISEAEIQFPISLSRSGAEELLRYIAVKLPGRVHYRTHYSRFIDPNDCSEPQTEGRALKINGDISRVGSPMVFDHFLMEPLGEDTSKLEIMNFPLVPGWELRQYRPEVRELWADTRRLVNAYFEETSSP
;
A
#
# COMPACT_ATOMS: atom_id res chain seq x y z
N MET A 1 23.02 -8.09 -1.92
CA MET A 1 21.68 -7.54 -2.18
C MET A 1 21.75 -6.05 -1.92
N THR A 2 21.30 -5.23 -2.85
CA THR A 2 21.35 -3.76 -2.78
C THR A 2 20.11 -3.20 -2.08
N ILE A 3 20.16 -1.93 -1.68
CA ILE A 3 18.99 -1.23 -1.09
C ILE A 3 17.81 -1.22 -2.06
N ASP A 4 18.07 -1.11 -3.37
CA ASP A 4 17.04 -1.08 -4.42
C ASP A 4 16.25 -2.39 -4.51
N GLU A 5 16.90 -3.54 -4.28
CA GLU A 5 16.23 -4.84 -4.25
C GLU A 5 15.28 -4.97 -3.04
N VAL A 6 15.64 -4.39 -1.89
CA VAL A 6 14.79 -4.39 -0.69
C VAL A 6 13.56 -3.50 -0.90
N ILE A 7 13.75 -2.31 -1.48
CA ILE A 7 12.66 -1.40 -1.82
C ILE A 7 11.72 -2.08 -2.82
N SER A 8 12.25 -2.72 -3.85
CA SER A 8 11.45 -3.44 -4.85
C SER A 8 10.64 -4.58 -4.25
N GLU A 9 11.10 -5.26 -3.19
CA GLU A 9 10.33 -6.31 -2.52
C GLU A 9 9.21 -5.77 -1.62
N ALA A 10 9.43 -4.61 -0.99
CA ALA A 10 8.47 -4.01 -0.07
C ALA A 10 7.50 -3.02 -0.72
N GLU A 11 7.76 -2.58 -1.96
CA GLU A 11 6.88 -1.70 -2.73
C GLU A 11 6.16 -2.46 -3.85
N ILE A 12 4.84 -2.33 -3.90
CA ILE A 12 3.99 -2.89 -4.96
C ILE A 12 3.40 -1.72 -5.73
N GLN A 13 3.86 -1.53 -6.96
CA GLN A 13 3.27 -0.55 -7.88
C GLN A 13 2.03 -1.12 -8.57
N PHE A 14 0.97 -0.34 -8.62
CA PHE A 14 -0.27 -0.74 -9.28
C PHE A 14 -0.16 -0.51 -10.80
N PRO A 15 -0.61 -1.46 -11.63
CA PRO A 15 -0.70 -1.27 -13.07
C PRO A 15 -1.62 -0.10 -13.47
N ILE A 16 -2.61 0.22 -12.64
CA ILE A 16 -3.60 1.28 -12.85
C ILE A 16 -3.82 2.02 -11.52
N SER A 17 -3.84 3.35 -11.55
CA SER A 17 -4.10 4.19 -10.37
C SER A 17 -5.52 3.96 -9.83
N LEU A 18 -5.61 3.68 -8.53
CA LEU A 18 -6.87 3.35 -7.86
C LEU A 18 -7.52 4.59 -7.26
N SER A 19 -8.85 4.71 -7.42
CA SER A 19 -9.64 5.57 -6.52
C SER A 19 -9.72 4.94 -5.13
N ARG A 20 -10.27 5.69 -4.17
CA ARG A 20 -10.62 5.12 -2.86
C ARG A 20 -11.45 3.84 -2.96
N SER A 21 -12.49 3.83 -3.79
CA SER A 21 -13.36 2.65 -3.93
C SER A 21 -12.60 1.45 -4.52
N GLY A 22 -11.78 1.67 -5.55
CA GLY A 22 -10.93 0.63 -6.13
C GLY A 22 -9.93 0.07 -5.12
N ALA A 23 -9.35 0.93 -4.27
CA ALA A 23 -8.47 0.48 -3.20
C ALA A 23 -9.19 -0.32 -2.11
N GLU A 24 -10.41 0.07 -1.72
CA GLU A 24 -11.24 -0.71 -0.78
C GLU A 24 -11.63 -2.07 -1.36
N GLU A 25 -11.90 -2.16 -2.67
CA GLU A 25 -12.15 -3.42 -3.38
C GLU A 25 -10.90 -4.31 -3.43
N LEU A 26 -9.74 -3.75 -3.77
CA LEU A 26 -8.47 -4.46 -3.74
C LEU A 26 -8.16 -5.01 -2.34
N LEU A 27 -8.31 -4.20 -1.29
CA LEU A 27 -8.07 -4.64 0.10
C LEU A 27 -9.05 -5.74 0.52
N ARG A 28 -10.31 -5.68 0.06
CA ARG A 28 -11.29 -6.76 0.28
C ARG A 28 -10.88 -8.03 -0.46
N TYR A 29 -10.45 -7.92 -1.72
CA TYR A 29 -9.96 -9.05 -2.50
C TYR A 29 -8.79 -9.73 -1.79
N ILE A 30 -7.80 -8.94 -1.33
CA ILE A 30 -6.67 -9.44 -0.54
C ILE A 30 -7.16 -10.11 0.74
N ALA A 31 -8.07 -9.50 1.50
CA ALA A 31 -8.57 -10.06 2.76
C ALA A 31 -9.32 -11.40 2.58
N VAL A 32 -9.96 -11.62 1.43
CA VAL A 32 -10.67 -12.86 1.11
C VAL A 32 -9.72 -13.96 0.63
N LYS A 33 -8.72 -13.59 -0.18
CA LYS A 33 -7.85 -14.53 -0.88
C LYS A 33 -6.56 -14.85 -0.12
N LEU A 34 -6.05 -13.88 0.63
CA LEU A 34 -5.07 -14.15 1.67
C LEU A 34 -5.84 -14.77 2.84
N PRO A 35 -5.46 -15.94 3.39
CA PRO A 35 -6.01 -16.45 4.63
C PRO A 35 -5.54 -15.56 5.79
N GLY A 36 -5.96 -14.31 5.77
CA GLY A 36 -5.38 -13.18 6.47
C GLY A 36 -6.44 -12.18 6.91
N ARG A 37 -6.04 -11.29 7.80
CA ARG A 37 -6.85 -10.14 8.23
C ARG A 37 -6.20 -8.90 7.68
N VAL A 38 -7.02 -8.04 7.08
CA VAL A 38 -6.62 -6.70 6.64
C VAL A 38 -7.42 -5.72 7.47
N HIS A 39 -6.74 -4.91 8.28
CA HIS A 39 -7.34 -3.77 8.94
C HIS A 39 -6.74 -2.50 8.36
N TYR A 40 -7.57 -1.52 8.05
CA TYR A 40 -7.07 -0.28 7.45
C TYR A 40 -7.86 0.94 7.90
N ARG A 41 -7.22 2.10 7.75
CA ARG A 41 -7.79 3.41 7.97
C ARG A 41 -7.47 4.29 6.76
N THR A 42 -8.49 4.97 6.28
CA THR A 42 -8.36 5.94 5.19
C THR A 42 -8.18 7.33 5.79
N HIS A 43 -7.11 8.01 5.39
CA HIS A 43 -6.78 9.36 5.85
C HIS A 43 -6.75 10.33 4.67
N TYR A 44 -7.27 11.54 4.90
CA TYR A 44 -7.13 12.68 4.00
C TYR A 44 -6.27 13.72 4.69
N SER A 45 -5.08 13.97 4.15
CA SER A 45 -4.23 15.07 4.62
C SER A 45 -4.58 16.32 3.82
N ARG A 46 -4.63 17.49 4.48
CA ARG A 46 -4.68 18.81 3.84
C ARG A 46 -3.42 19.55 4.21
N PHE A 47 -2.66 19.98 3.21
CA PHE A 47 -1.57 20.92 3.43
C PHE A 47 -2.14 22.34 3.43
N ILE A 48 -1.78 23.12 4.46
CA ILE A 48 -2.11 24.53 4.55
C ILE A 48 -0.76 25.23 4.66
N ASP A 49 -0.38 26.00 3.64
CA ASP A 49 0.78 26.89 3.73
C ASP A 49 0.38 28.11 4.56
N PRO A 50 0.98 28.33 5.75
CA PRO A 50 0.62 29.47 6.60
C PRO A 50 1.03 30.82 6.02
N ASN A 51 1.84 30.87 4.96
CA ASN A 51 2.29 32.11 4.30
C ASN A 51 1.52 32.42 3.01
N ASP A 52 0.65 31.51 2.55
CA ASP A 52 -0.18 31.73 1.37
C ASP A 52 -1.56 32.28 1.80
N CYS A 53 -1.78 33.58 1.59
CA CYS A 53 -3.06 34.26 1.83
C CYS A 53 -4.01 34.24 0.62
N SER A 54 -3.70 33.45 -0.42
CA SER A 54 -4.67 33.16 -1.48
C SER A 54 -5.75 32.19 -0.96
N GLU A 55 -6.91 32.15 -1.62
CA GLU A 55 -8.04 31.27 -1.23
C GLU A 55 -7.54 29.85 -0.93
N PRO A 56 -8.12 29.14 0.07
CA PRO A 56 -7.65 27.80 0.44
C PRO A 56 -7.59 26.92 -0.80
N GLN A 57 -6.37 26.68 -1.29
CA GLN A 57 -6.19 25.90 -2.50
C GLN A 57 -6.79 24.51 -2.24
N THR A 58 -7.66 24.09 -3.15
CA THR A 58 -8.21 22.73 -3.12
C THR A 58 -7.17 21.70 -3.56
N GLU A 59 -5.99 22.18 -3.98
CA GLU A 59 -4.78 21.39 -4.18
C GLU A 59 -4.19 20.99 -2.82
N GLY A 60 -3.86 19.71 -2.66
CA GLY A 60 -3.24 19.20 -1.43
C GLY A 60 -4.09 18.26 -0.59
N ARG A 61 -5.17 17.67 -1.14
CA ARG A 61 -5.79 16.48 -0.54
C ARG A 61 -5.12 15.22 -1.08
N ALA A 62 -4.10 14.74 -0.37
CA ALA A 62 -3.52 13.43 -0.65
C ALA A 62 -4.38 12.34 -0.02
N LEU A 63 -4.95 11.47 -0.87
CA LEU A 63 -5.57 10.23 -0.43
C LEU A 63 -4.45 9.29 0.02
N LYS A 64 -4.51 8.85 1.28
CA LYS A 64 -3.63 7.81 1.80
C LYS A 64 -4.47 6.76 2.53
N ILE A 65 -4.09 5.50 2.39
CA ILE A 65 -4.68 4.39 3.14
C ILE A 65 -3.57 3.65 3.83
N ASN A 66 -3.63 3.53 5.15
CA ASN A 66 -2.65 2.77 5.90
C ASN A 66 -3.35 1.72 6.75
N GLY A 67 -2.66 0.63 7.00
CA GLY A 67 -3.25 -0.50 7.69
C GLY A 67 -2.25 -1.52 8.15
N ASP A 68 -2.77 -2.66 8.57
CA ASP A 68 -2.03 -3.87 8.87
C ASP A 68 -2.61 -5.04 8.07
N ILE A 69 -1.71 -5.91 7.63
CA ILE A 69 -2.05 -7.19 7.03
C ILE A 69 -1.40 -8.29 7.86
N SER A 70 -2.16 -9.34 8.18
CA SER A 70 -1.70 -10.45 9.01
C SER A 70 -2.27 -11.78 8.52
N ARG A 71 -1.66 -12.92 8.87
CA ARG A 71 -2.21 -14.26 8.59
C ARG A 71 -3.19 -14.69 9.70
N VAL A 72 -4.37 -15.22 9.36
CA VAL A 72 -5.43 -15.63 10.32
C VAL A 72 -4.95 -16.71 11.29
N GLY A 73 -4.11 -17.65 10.83
CA GLY A 73 -3.53 -18.70 11.64
C GLY A 73 -2.18 -18.36 12.29
N SER A 74 -1.66 -17.16 12.02
CA SER A 74 -0.36 -16.70 12.54
C SER A 74 -0.37 -15.19 12.69
N PRO A 75 -1.11 -14.64 13.68
CA PRO A 75 -1.22 -13.19 13.88
C PRO A 75 0.11 -12.52 14.21
N MET A 76 1.12 -13.30 14.62
CA MET A 76 2.51 -12.85 14.81
C MET A 76 3.27 -12.65 13.48
N VAL A 77 2.66 -13.01 12.35
CA VAL A 77 3.12 -12.72 10.99
C VAL A 77 2.20 -11.63 10.47
N PHE A 78 2.61 -10.39 10.71
CA PHE A 78 1.91 -9.19 10.29
C PHE A 78 2.91 -8.14 9.83
N ASP A 79 2.43 -7.21 9.02
CA ASP A 79 3.16 -5.98 8.73
C ASP A 79 2.20 -4.82 8.46
N HIS A 80 2.70 -3.60 8.60
CA HIS A 80 1.99 -2.39 8.24
C HIS A 80 2.13 -2.13 6.74
N PHE A 81 1.10 -1.56 6.15
CA PHE A 81 1.17 -1.07 4.77
C PHE A 81 0.72 0.39 4.67
N LEU A 82 1.22 1.06 3.65
CA LEU A 82 0.81 2.40 3.23
C LEU A 82 0.53 2.40 1.73
N MET A 83 -0.67 2.81 1.35
CA MET A 83 -1.02 3.15 -0.02
C MET A 83 -1.01 4.66 -0.17
N GLU A 84 -0.36 5.15 -1.22
CA GLU A 84 -0.24 6.58 -1.52
C GLU A 84 -0.12 6.84 -3.04
N PRO A 85 -0.32 8.10 -3.48
CA PRO A 85 0.01 8.53 -4.85
C PRO A 85 1.53 8.52 -5.10
N LEU A 86 1.94 8.27 -6.35
CA LEU A 86 3.30 8.55 -6.83
C LEU A 86 3.36 9.83 -7.68
N GLY A 87 2.29 10.13 -8.43
CA GLY A 87 2.21 11.24 -9.38
C GLY A 87 1.51 12.50 -8.85
N GLU A 88 1.21 13.40 -9.78
CA GLU A 88 0.58 14.70 -9.51
C GLU A 88 -0.90 14.57 -9.06
N ASP A 89 -1.62 13.53 -9.50
CA ASP A 89 -2.99 13.27 -9.06
C ASP A 89 -3.02 12.64 -7.66
N THR A 90 -2.99 13.50 -6.64
CA THR A 90 -3.00 13.07 -5.24
C THR A 90 -4.34 12.47 -4.79
N SER A 91 -5.35 12.42 -5.67
CA SER A 91 -6.64 11.77 -5.39
C SER A 91 -6.64 10.27 -5.68
N LYS A 92 -5.58 9.76 -6.32
CA LYS A 92 -5.42 8.36 -6.71
C LYS A 92 -4.28 7.71 -5.93
N LEU A 93 -4.38 6.39 -5.78
CA LEU A 93 -3.39 5.56 -5.13
C LEU A 93 -2.67 4.76 -6.20
N GLU A 94 -1.34 4.73 -6.15
CA GLU A 94 -0.53 4.12 -7.21
C GLU A 94 0.42 3.06 -6.68
N ILE A 95 0.66 3.06 -5.36
CA ILE A 95 1.53 2.08 -4.70
C ILE A 95 0.92 1.55 -3.41
N MET A 96 1.43 0.39 -2.98
CA MET A 96 1.33 -0.16 -1.64
C MET A 96 2.72 -0.50 -1.13
N ASN A 97 3.11 0.07 0.01
CA ASN A 97 4.45 0.00 0.57
C ASN A 97 4.41 -0.66 1.94
N PHE A 98 5.33 -1.58 2.21
CA PHE A 98 5.61 -2.10 3.54
C PHE A 98 6.77 -1.29 4.15
N PRO A 99 6.58 -0.59 5.28
CA PRO A 99 7.63 0.25 5.87
C PRO A 99 8.89 -0.55 6.21
N LEU A 100 10.02 -0.10 5.66
CA LEU A 100 11.33 -0.71 5.93
C LEU A 100 11.97 -0.10 7.18
N VAL A 101 12.78 -0.88 7.89
CA VAL A 101 13.63 -0.41 8.98
C VAL A 101 14.91 0.15 8.36
N PRO A 102 15.25 1.43 8.57
CA PRO A 102 16.45 2.03 8.00
C PRO A 102 17.72 1.25 8.36
N GLY A 103 18.54 0.96 7.34
CA GLY A 103 19.80 0.23 7.48
C GLY A 103 19.67 -1.29 7.59
N TRP A 104 18.46 -1.85 7.51
CA TRP A 104 18.26 -3.30 7.43
C TRP A 104 18.34 -3.81 5.99
N GLU A 105 19.03 -4.93 5.81
CA GLU A 105 19.02 -5.74 4.61
C GLU A 105 17.85 -6.74 4.63
N LEU A 106 17.41 -7.19 3.45
CA LEU A 106 16.28 -8.11 3.32
C LEU A 106 16.38 -9.38 4.20
N ARG A 107 17.59 -9.96 4.32
CA ARG A 107 17.82 -11.15 5.16
C ARG A 107 17.60 -10.93 6.66
N GLN A 108 17.57 -9.68 7.11
CA GLN A 108 17.29 -9.31 8.50
C GLN A 108 15.78 -9.33 8.78
N TYR A 109 14.94 -9.31 7.74
CA TYR A 109 13.51 -9.49 7.88
C TYR A 109 13.17 -10.97 8.02
N ARG A 110 12.25 -11.24 8.94
CA ARG A 110 11.72 -12.58 9.19
C ARG A 110 11.21 -13.19 7.87
N PRO A 111 11.60 -14.42 7.51
CA PRO A 111 11.18 -15.05 6.27
C PRO A 111 9.66 -15.05 6.08
N GLU A 112 8.89 -15.22 7.15
CA GLU A 112 7.43 -15.27 7.07
C GLU A 112 6.81 -13.90 6.73
N VAL A 113 7.47 -12.81 7.11
CA VAL A 113 7.03 -11.44 6.75
C VAL A 113 7.32 -11.17 5.27
N ARG A 114 8.47 -11.62 4.76
CA ARG A 114 8.79 -11.52 3.34
C ARG A 114 7.86 -12.37 2.48
N GLU A 115 7.48 -13.54 2.96
CA GLU A 115 6.46 -14.38 2.32
C GLU A 115 5.09 -13.68 2.30
N LEU A 116 4.72 -12.97 3.37
CA LEU A 116 3.51 -12.16 3.42
C LEU A 116 3.53 -11.03 2.38
N TRP A 117 4.66 -10.35 2.18
CA TRP A 117 4.82 -9.34 1.13
C TRP A 117 4.66 -9.95 -0.27
N ALA A 118 5.31 -11.08 -0.52
CA ALA A 118 5.24 -11.79 -1.80
C ALA A 118 3.82 -12.27 -2.12
N ASP A 119 3.11 -12.83 -1.13
CA ASP A 119 1.70 -13.22 -1.27
C ASP A 119 0.81 -12.02 -1.56
N THR A 120 1.03 -10.91 -0.85
CA THR A 120 0.25 -9.68 -1.08
C THR A 120 0.47 -9.16 -2.50
N ARG A 121 1.71 -9.11 -2.97
CA ARG A 121 2.05 -8.72 -4.36
C ARG A 121 1.37 -9.62 -5.38
N ARG A 122 1.41 -10.94 -5.18
CA ARG A 122 0.74 -11.90 -6.06
C ARG A 122 -0.76 -11.65 -6.14
N LEU A 123 -1.41 -11.35 -5.01
CA LEU A 123 -2.84 -11.06 -4.96
C LEU A 123 -3.20 -9.70 -5.58
N VAL A 124 -2.35 -8.68 -5.41
CA VAL A 124 -2.51 -7.40 -6.10
C VAL A 124 -2.46 -7.60 -7.62
N ASN A 125 -1.45 -8.31 -8.12
CA ASN A 125 -1.34 -8.60 -9.56
C ASN A 125 -2.54 -9.41 -10.08
N ALA A 126 -2.94 -10.45 -9.35
CA ALA A 126 -4.11 -11.27 -9.72
C ALA A 126 -5.41 -10.43 -9.79
N TYR A 127 -5.62 -9.51 -8.84
CA TYR A 127 -6.77 -8.60 -8.88
C TYR A 127 -6.80 -7.77 -10.16
N PHE A 128 -5.66 -7.20 -10.58
CA PHE A 128 -5.59 -6.41 -11.81
C PHE A 128 -5.73 -7.26 -13.08
N GLU A 129 -5.21 -8.49 -13.10
CA GLU A 129 -5.41 -9.42 -14.22
C GLU A 129 -6.89 -9.82 -14.39
N GLU A 130 -7.57 -10.12 -13.28
CA GLU A 130 -8.99 -10.49 -13.26
C GLU A 130 -9.90 -9.32 -13.67
N THR A 131 -9.54 -8.09 -13.30
CA THR A 131 -10.36 -6.88 -13.57
C THR A 131 -10.04 -6.21 -14.90
N SER A 132 -8.88 -6.50 -15.51
CA SER A 132 -8.48 -6.00 -16.84
C SER A 132 -8.86 -6.93 -17.99
N SER A 133 -9.44 -8.10 -17.69
CA SER A 133 -9.96 -9.02 -18.71
C SER A 133 -11.34 -8.55 -19.20
N PRO A 134 -11.54 -8.39 -20.53
CA PRO A 134 -12.76 -7.83 -21.14
C PRO A 134 -14.00 -8.71 -21.00
#